data_AF-A0A357JHF9-F1
#
_entry.id   AF-A0A357JHF9-F1
#
_cell.length_a   1.000
_cell.length_b   1.000
_cell.length_c   1.000
_cell.angle_alpha   90.00
_cell.angle_beta   90.00
_cell.angle_gamma   90.00
#
_symmetry.space_group_name_H-M   'P 1'
#
loop_
_entity.id
_entity.type
_entity.pdbx_description
1 polymer ?
#
loop_
_entity_poly.entity_id
_entity_poly.type
_entity_poly.pdbx_seq_one_letter_code
_entity_poly.pdbx_strand_id
1 'polypeptide(L)' 'FDDIYWSKGMSEAWLYVKNHPKVTVSIDTFYWGIVFFRKEQEKEHFVVRM' A
#
# COMPACT_ATOMS: atom_id res chain seq x y z
N PHE A 1 4.59 15.07 -10.77
CA PHE A 1 3.58 14.60 -9.81
C PHE A 1 4.11 13.27 -9.32
N ASP A 2 4.56 13.22 -8.06
CA ASP A 2 5.21 12.03 -7.49
C ASP A 2 4.13 11.09 -6.93
N ASP A 3 3.85 10.01 -7.65
CA ASP A 3 3.00 8.92 -7.16
C ASP A 3 3.85 7.76 -6.61
N ILE A 4 3.19 6.78 -6.00
CA ILE A 4 3.85 5.59 -5.43
C ILE A 4 4.50 4.69 -6.50
N TYR A 5 4.26 4.95 -7.79
CA TYR A 5 4.82 4.27 -8.95
C TYR A 5 5.84 5.11 -9.74
N TRP A 6 6.14 6.33 -9.26
CA TRP A 6 6.95 7.33 -9.97
C TRP A 6 8.33 6.83 -10.37
N SER A 7 8.92 5.99 -9.52
CA SER A 7 10.18 5.33 -9.82
C SER A 7 10.18 3.89 -9.30
N LYS A 8 11.16 3.11 -9.78
CA LYS A 8 11.39 1.75 -9.28
C LYS A 8 11.57 1.74 -7.76
N GLY A 9 12.33 2.69 -7.21
CA GLY A 9 12.54 2.79 -5.76
C GLY A 9 11.27 3.13 -4.99
N MET A 10 10.40 3.99 -5.53
CA MET A 10 9.10 4.31 -4.92
C MET A 10 8.17 3.08 -4.92
N SER A 11 8.14 2.35 -6.04
CA SER A 11 7.35 1.13 -6.19
C SER A 11 7.82 0.03 -5.23
N GLU A 12 9.14 -0.12 -5.08
CA GLU A 12 9.75 -1.07 -4.14
C GLU A 12 9.49 -0.66 -2.68
N ALA A 13 9.59 0.63 -2.35
CA ALA A 13 9.28 1.14 -1.02
C ALA A 13 7.80 0.91 -0.68
N TRP A 14 6.88 1.15 -1.63
CA TRP A 14 5.47 0.86 -1.46
C TRP A 14 5.22 -0.64 -1.22
N LEU A 15 5.83 -1.50 -2.04
CA LEU A 15 5.71 -2.94 -1.90
C LEU A 15 6.27 -3.44 -0.54
N TYR A 16 7.37 -2.86 -0.10
CA TYR A 16 7.98 -3.15 1.19
C TYR A 16 7.05 -2.77 2.35
N VAL A 17 6.51 -1.54 2.34
CA VAL A 17 5.58 -1.06 3.37
C VAL A 17 4.29 -1.88 3.38
N LYS A 18 3.68 -2.12 2.22
CA LYS A 18 2.45 -2.92 2.09
C LYS A 18 2.60 -4.32 2.66
N ASN A 19 3.73 -4.97 2.41
CA ASN A 19 3.97 -6.34 2.85
C ASN A 19 4.45 -6.46 4.29
N HIS A 20 4.76 -5.35 4.96
CA HIS A 20 5.25 -5.34 6.34
C HIS A 20 4.29 -6.14 7.26
N PRO A 21 4.78 -7.01 8.16
CA PRO A 21 3.96 -7.96 8.92
C PRO A 21 2.92 -7.29 9.84
N LYS A 22 3.13 -6.02 10.22
CA LYS A 22 2.16 -5.25 11.00
C LYS A 22 1.04 -4.65 10.13
N VAL A 23 1.27 -4.47 8.84
CA VAL A 23 0.25 -3.94 7.92
C VAL A 23 -0.78 -5.02 7.67
N THR A 24 -2.01 -4.67 8.01
CA THR A 24 -3.18 -5.54 7.90
C THR A 24 -4.04 -5.17 6.71
N VAL A 25 -4.19 -3.87 6.43
CA VAL A 25 -4.90 -3.41 5.23
C VAL A 25 -4.03 -2.43 4.48
N SER A 26 -3.99 -2.53 3.16
CA SER A 26 -3.50 -1.45 2.31
C SER A 26 -4.53 -1.03 1.27
N ILE A 27 -4.58 0.26 0.96
CA ILE A 27 -5.36 0.81 -0.15
C ILE A 27 -4.41 1.51 -1.09
N ASP A 28 -4.42 1.08 -2.34
CA ASP A 28 -3.69 1.68 -3.44
C ASP A 28 -4.67 2.51 -4.28
N THR A 29 -4.41 3.82 -4.39
CA THR A 29 -5.23 4.75 -5.19
C THR A 29 -4.50 5.23 -6.45
N PHE A 30 -3.47 4.51 -6.90
CA PHE A 30 -2.48 4.90 -7.92
C PHE A 30 -1.57 6.06 -7.54
N TYR A 31 -2.12 7.12 -6.95
CA TYR A 31 -1.36 8.29 -6.50
C TYR A 31 -0.84 8.13 -5.07
N TRP A 32 -1.64 7.52 -4.19
CA TRP A 32 -1.32 7.35 -2.77
C TRP A 32 -1.48 5.89 -2.32
N GLY A 33 -0.63 5.52 -1.37
CA GLY A 33 -0.73 4.27 -0.64
C GLY A 33 -1.12 4.54 0.82
N ILE A 34 -2.23 3.96 1.27
CA ILE A 34 -2.71 4.08 2.66
C ILE A 34 -2.55 2.71 3.33
N VAL A 35 -2.08 2.67 4.58
CA VAL A 35 -1.92 1.42 5.35
C VAL A 35 -2.57 1.52 6.72
N PHE A 36 -3.09 0.38 7.21
CA PHE A 36 -3.68 0.24 8.52
C PHE A 36 -3.05 -0.91 9.32
N PHE A 37 -2.96 -0.69 10.64
CA PHE A 37 -2.43 -1.63 11.63
C PHE A 37 -3.56 -2.05 12.60
N ARG A 38 -4.46 -2.94 12.17
CA ARG A 38 -5.63 -3.37 12.95
C ARG A 38 -5.59 -4.88 13.16
N LYS A 39 -5.55 -5.33 14.42
CA LYS A 39 -5.42 -6.77 14.74
C LYS A 39 -6.67 -7.60 14.45
N GLU A 40 -7.84 -6.99 14.40
CA GLU A 40 -9.15 -7.67 14.29
C GLU A 40 -9.60 -7.89 12.84
N GLN A 41 -8.83 -7.39 11.86
CA GLN A 41 -9.13 -7.53 10.44
C GLN A 41 -8.11 -8.45 9.77
N GLU A 42 -8.59 -9.31 8.87
CA GLU A 42 -7.75 -10.15 8.02
C GLU A 42 -6.82 -9.32 7.13
N LYS A 43 -5.73 -9.93 6.66
CA LYS A 43 -4.77 -9.22 5.81
C LYS A 43 -5.34 -9.02 4.40
N GLU A 44 -5.59 -7.77 4.01
CA GLU A 44 -6.23 -7.42 2.74
C GLU A 44 -5.52 -6.26 2.01
N HIS A 45 -5.44 -6.35 0.69
CA HIS A 45 -4.78 -5.33 -0.14
C HIS A 45 -5.70 -4.94 -1.29
N PHE A 46 -6.23 -3.72 -1.23
CA PHE A 46 -7.17 -3.18 -2.22
C PHE A 46 -6.45 -2.28 -3.20
N VAL A 47 -6.87 -2.35 -4.46
CA VAL A 47 -6.49 -1.41 -5.52
C VAL A 47 -7.76 -0.78 -6.05
N VAL A 48 -7.90 0.53 -5.87
CA VAL A 48 -9.04 1.28 -6.41
C VAL A 48 -8.86 1.38 -7.91
N ARG A 49 -9.85 0.92 -8.69
CA ARG A 49 -9.89 1.08 -10.14
C ARG A 49 -11.04 2.02 -10.48
N MET A 50 -10.77 3.05 -11.29
CA MET A 50 -11.82 3.87 -11.94
C MET A 50 -12.21 3.25 -13.27
#